data_AF-A0A0B4GQT4-F1
#
_entry.id   AF-A0A0B4GQT4-F1
#
_cell.length_a   1.000
_cell.length_b   1.000
_cell.length_c   1.000
_cell.angle_alpha   90.00
_cell.angle_beta   90.00
_cell.angle_gamma   90.00
#
_symmetry.space_group_name_H-M   'P 1'
#
loop_
_entity.id
_entity.type
_entity.pdbx_description
1 polymer ?
#
loop_
_entity_poly.entity_id
_entity_poly.type
_entity_poly.pdbx_seq_one_letter_code
_entity_poly.pdbx_strand_id
1 'polypeptide(L)'
;MTSILQQQDTLLRVESFKPDNTSCTINEYLGQGGMKIAVIEKEGSEIKVYAAFANQTPGCAVSLAVQRIVSKSLSSAYSNTDTSTDTSHPMYTLESAGWEELAKVLPAYLKRILSPTTNDAAKAELLDTDEKPHSLEVMYREACRLLYLENAQRALTPDQIFQYHRDVYQLRNLRLVIVGEHDHLPQIQNELDRLSLDPVRPPALDTIRRHALKETMVTTVEIPEEDESVGKILICFFGPDYVNMVETSAINILLEYLRSSLASRLMTDSADNETLAKSLTWDWMPQSQTVIRLWLMQVPTERLEVVEKRVTELLQDTADNPVDMHRMRGCIQQEKKQDQLEAKTSELYFPYSIISEWVSDNGDDSTLRKFQSLSEYGTLEEWTGENWWAFLRKLMVDAHHVSVLGKPSRELGSLG
;
A
#
# COMPACT_ATOMS: atom_id res chain seq x y z
N MET A 1 22.91 13.16 -48.79
CA MET A 1 22.19 14.12 -47.92
C MET A 1 21.33 13.29 -46.98
N THR A 2 21.85 13.09 -45.78
CA THR A 2 21.29 12.30 -44.69
C THR A 2 20.01 12.99 -44.22
N SER A 3 18.85 12.35 -44.31
CA SER A 3 17.64 12.87 -43.68
C SER A 3 17.84 12.75 -42.17
N ILE A 4 17.93 13.89 -41.50
CA ILE A 4 17.77 13.99 -40.06
C ILE A 4 16.32 13.61 -39.80
N LEU A 5 16.07 12.34 -39.46
CA LEU A 5 14.85 11.95 -38.77
C LEU A 5 14.93 12.65 -37.41
N GLN A 6 14.18 13.74 -37.26
CA GLN A 6 13.87 14.26 -35.94
C GLN A 6 13.20 13.12 -35.17
N GLN A 7 13.86 12.58 -34.14
CA GLN A 7 13.19 11.75 -33.14
C GLN A 7 12.02 12.59 -32.61
N GLN A 8 10.78 12.14 -32.85
CA GLN A 8 9.64 12.67 -32.11
C GLN A 8 9.82 12.21 -30.67
N ASP A 9 9.93 13.15 -29.72
CA ASP A 9 9.92 12.82 -28.29
C ASP A 9 8.63 12.08 -27.97
N THR A 10 8.78 10.79 -27.67
CA THR A 10 7.70 9.84 -27.38
C THR A 10 7.29 9.84 -25.89
N LEU A 11 8.06 10.55 -25.05
CA LEU A 11 7.76 10.90 -23.67
C LEU A 11 7.45 12.39 -23.59
N LEU A 12 6.21 12.72 -23.29
CA LEU A 12 5.77 14.09 -23.05
C LEU A 12 5.97 14.43 -21.57
N ARG A 13 6.83 15.40 -21.25
CA ARG A 13 6.90 15.92 -19.87
C ARG A 13 5.61 16.64 -19.52
N VAL A 14 4.89 16.13 -18.53
CA VAL A 14 3.62 16.68 -18.04
C VAL A 14 3.88 17.68 -16.93
N GLU A 15 4.84 17.38 -16.04
CA GLU A 15 5.08 18.16 -14.84
C GLU A 15 6.56 18.13 -14.42
N SER A 16 7.01 19.20 -13.77
CA SER A 16 8.33 19.30 -13.13
C SER A 16 8.24 20.26 -11.94
N PHE A 17 8.73 19.82 -10.78
CA PHE A 17 8.77 20.62 -9.56
C PHE A 17 9.86 20.15 -8.60
N LYS A 18 10.25 21.04 -7.69
CA LYS A 18 11.18 20.75 -6.59
C LYS A 18 10.39 20.74 -5.29
N PRO A 19 10.33 19.60 -4.56
CA PRO A 19 9.71 19.57 -3.25
C PRO A 19 10.40 20.50 -2.25
N ASP A 20 9.62 21.06 -1.34
CA ASP A 20 10.11 21.95 -0.31
C ASP A 20 11.06 21.20 0.63
N ASN A 21 12.16 21.85 1.00
CA ASN A 21 13.17 21.32 1.92
C ASN A 21 13.92 20.08 1.42
N THR A 22 13.88 19.74 0.13
CA THR A 22 14.67 18.65 -0.45
C THR A 22 15.66 19.16 -1.50
N SER A 23 16.64 18.33 -1.87
CA SER A 23 17.57 18.61 -2.97
C SER A 23 17.10 18.06 -4.32
N CYS A 24 16.07 17.21 -4.34
CA CYS A 24 15.65 16.51 -5.55
C CYS A 24 14.71 17.33 -6.44
N THR A 25 14.60 16.92 -7.70
CA THR A 25 13.58 17.40 -8.64
C THR A 25 12.70 16.22 -9.04
N ILE A 26 11.38 16.40 -9.03
CA ILE A 26 10.43 15.40 -9.49
C ILE A 26 9.89 15.83 -10.84
N ASN A 27 10.00 14.95 -11.83
CA ASN A 27 9.49 15.15 -13.17
C ASN A 27 8.52 14.03 -13.53
N GLU A 28 7.37 14.38 -14.11
CA GLU A 28 6.39 13.42 -14.61
C GLU A 28 6.35 13.44 -16.14
N TYR A 29 6.33 12.25 -16.72
CA TYR A 29 6.28 12.02 -18.15
C TYR A 29 5.14 11.07 -18.51
N LEU A 30 4.51 11.34 -19.63
CA LEU A 30 3.55 10.46 -20.29
C LEU A 30 4.22 9.82 -21.51
N GLY A 31 4.38 8.50 -21.48
CA GLY A 31 4.96 7.73 -22.58
C GLY A 31 3.93 7.22 -23.58
N GLN A 32 4.41 6.66 -24.69
CA GLN A 32 3.56 5.92 -25.61
C GLN A 32 2.81 4.77 -24.91
N GLY A 33 1.60 4.48 -25.39
CA GLY A 33 0.75 3.45 -24.79
C GLY A 33 0.12 3.81 -23.44
N GLY A 34 0.24 5.08 -22.99
CA GLY A 34 -0.40 5.56 -21.76
C GLY A 34 0.38 5.27 -20.47
N MET A 35 1.63 4.83 -20.58
CA MET A 35 2.51 4.58 -19.44
C MET A 35 2.87 5.90 -18.75
N LYS A 36 2.77 5.95 -17.41
CA LYS A 36 3.19 7.12 -16.63
C LYS A 36 4.52 6.86 -15.94
N ILE A 37 5.46 7.78 -16.13
CA ILE A 37 6.82 7.69 -15.58
C ILE A 37 7.08 8.89 -14.69
N ALA A 38 7.55 8.66 -13.47
CA ALA A 38 8.08 9.69 -12.61
C ALA A 38 9.59 9.51 -12.46
N VAL A 39 10.35 10.59 -12.66
CA VAL A 39 11.80 10.62 -12.42
C VAL A 39 12.08 11.54 -11.25
N ILE A 40 12.66 10.98 -10.20
CA ILE A 40 13.13 11.69 -9.01
C ILE A 40 14.64 11.85 -9.14
N GLU A 41 15.05 13.03 -9.57
CA GLU A 41 16.45 13.40 -9.75
C GLU A 41 17.08 13.65 -8.39
N LYS A 42 18.03 12.81 -7.99
CA LYS A 42 18.77 12.92 -6.73
C LYS A 42 20.23 12.59 -6.98
N GLU A 43 21.14 13.35 -6.37
CA GLU A 43 22.58 13.04 -6.39
C GLU A 43 22.83 11.67 -5.74
N GLY A 44 23.67 10.87 -6.37
CA GLY A 44 23.92 9.47 -6.01
C GLY A 44 24.42 8.63 -7.20
N SER A 45 25.24 7.62 -6.89
CA SER A 45 25.79 6.71 -7.90
C SER A 45 24.83 5.58 -8.30
N GLU A 46 23.78 5.34 -7.53
CA GLU A 46 22.83 4.25 -7.76
C GLU A 46 21.56 4.77 -8.42
N ILE A 47 20.98 3.94 -9.29
CA ILE A 47 19.65 4.15 -9.86
C ILE A 47 18.73 3.05 -9.38
N LYS A 48 17.59 3.46 -8.82
CA LYS A 48 16.53 2.55 -8.38
C LYS A 48 15.29 2.75 -9.23
N VAL A 49 14.69 1.64 -9.63
CA VAL A 49 13.46 1.61 -10.41
C VAL A 49 12.40 0.90 -9.59
N TYR A 50 11.22 1.51 -9.51
CA TYR A 50 10.04 0.98 -8.86
C TYR A 50 8.92 0.85 -9.90
N ALA A 51 8.37 -0.35 -10.02
CA ALA A 51 7.26 -0.64 -10.92
C ALA A 51 6.05 -1.11 -10.10
N ALA A 52 4.90 -0.49 -10.35
CA ALA A 52 3.64 -0.85 -9.72
C ALA A 52 2.47 -0.74 -10.70
N PHE A 53 1.36 -1.41 -10.40
CA PHE A 53 0.17 -1.44 -11.24
C PHE A 53 -1.06 -1.04 -10.43
N ALA A 54 -1.96 -0.27 -11.04
CA ALA A 54 -3.18 0.17 -10.36
C ALA A 54 -4.27 -0.93 -10.33
N ASN A 55 -5.31 -0.73 -9.51
CA ASN A 55 -6.49 -1.59 -9.39
C ASN A 55 -6.19 -3.06 -9.04
N GLN A 56 -5.11 -3.28 -8.29
CA GLN A 56 -4.89 -4.59 -7.69
C GLN A 56 -5.76 -4.73 -6.45
N THR A 57 -6.53 -5.81 -6.35
CA THR A 57 -7.40 -6.04 -5.18
C THR A 57 -6.57 -6.56 -4.01
N PRO A 58 -6.43 -5.79 -2.91
CA PRO A 58 -5.50 -6.15 -1.85
C PRO A 58 -5.98 -7.38 -1.08
N GLY A 59 -5.02 -8.21 -0.65
CA GLY A 59 -5.29 -9.48 0.02
C GLY A 59 -6.04 -10.52 -0.83
N CYS A 60 -6.31 -10.26 -2.12
CA CYS A 60 -6.99 -11.23 -2.97
C CYS A 60 -6.01 -12.34 -3.41
N ALA A 61 -6.49 -13.58 -3.36
CA ALA A 61 -5.64 -14.75 -3.61
C ALA A 61 -5.04 -14.76 -5.03
N VAL A 62 -5.75 -14.20 -6.01
CA VAL A 62 -5.27 -14.10 -7.40
C VAL A 62 -4.13 -13.09 -7.52
N SER A 63 -4.24 -11.92 -6.88
CA SER A 63 -3.19 -10.90 -6.91
C SER A 63 -1.92 -11.39 -6.22
N LEU A 64 -2.05 -12.05 -5.06
CA LEU A 64 -0.93 -12.67 -4.35
C LEU A 64 -0.25 -13.77 -5.18
N ALA A 65 -1.03 -14.61 -5.87
CA ALA A 65 -0.49 -15.63 -6.75
C ALA A 65 0.30 -15.00 -7.91
N VAL A 66 -0.24 -13.96 -8.57
CA VAL A 66 0.48 -13.25 -9.63
C VAL A 66 1.74 -12.56 -9.11
N GLN A 67 1.67 -11.93 -7.94
CA GLN A 67 2.84 -11.33 -7.29
C GLN A 67 3.94 -12.38 -7.11
N ARG A 68 3.64 -13.55 -6.53
CA ARG A 68 4.60 -14.65 -6.34
C ARG A 68 5.24 -15.10 -7.65
N ILE A 69 4.46 -15.26 -8.72
CA ILE A 69 4.98 -15.64 -10.05
C ILE A 69 5.98 -14.61 -10.54
N VAL A 70 5.60 -13.33 -10.51
CA VAL A 70 6.44 -12.25 -11.03
C VAL A 70 7.70 -12.12 -10.17
N SER A 71 7.59 -12.11 -8.85
CA SER A 71 8.72 -12.04 -7.93
C SER A 71 9.72 -13.18 -8.14
N LYS A 72 9.24 -14.41 -8.29
CA LYS A 72 10.10 -15.59 -8.57
C LYS A 72 10.75 -15.53 -9.95
N SER A 73 9.98 -15.10 -10.95
CA SER A 73 10.45 -14.87 -12.31
C SER A 73 11.59 -13.84 -12.33
N LEU A 74 11.49 -12.78 -11.54
CA LEU A 74 12.51 -11.75 -11.37
C LEU A 74 13.73 -12.24 -10.58
N SER A 75 13.54 -12.82 -9.39
CA SER A 75 14.65 -13.28 -8.53
C SER A 75 15.48 -14.40 -9.17
N SER A 76 14.88 -15.20 -10.07
CA SER A 76 15.61 -16.19 -10.87
C SER A 76 16.54 -15.58 -11.93
N ALA A 77 16.30 -14.33 -12.33
CA ALA A 77 17.01 -13.65 -13.42
C ALA A 77 17.90 -12.50 -12.96
N TYR A 78 17.60 -11.87 -11.83
CA TYR A 78 18.25 -10.67 -11.34
C TYR A 78 18.56 -10.81 -9.85
N SER A 79 19.79 -10.51 -9.43
CA SER A 79 20.21 -10.52 -8.03
C SER A 79 19.85 -9.24 -7.28
N ASN A 80 19.63 -8.13 -8.00
CA ASN A 80 19.43 -6.79 -7.45
C ASN A 80 17.95 -6.37 -7.58
N THR A 81 17.05 -7.33 -7.39
CA THR A 81 15.61 -7.09 -7.45
C THR A 81 14.98 -7.54 -6.14
N ASP A 82 13.94 -6.81 -5.76
CA ASP A 82 13.11 -7.18 -4.64
C ASP A 82 11.64 -6.93 -5.01
N THR A 83 10.72 -7.56 -4.30
CA THR A 83 9.31 -7.22 -4.37
C THR A 83 8.81 -6.92 -2.97
N SER A 84 8.36 -5.69 -2.75
CA SER A 84 7.73 -5.35 -1.48
C SER A 84 6.45 -6.17 -1.30
N THR A 85 6.33 -6.81 -0.14
CA THR A 85 5.16 -7.60 0.27
C THR A 85 4.29 -6.89 1.32
N ASP A 86 4.80 -5.81 1.93
CA ASP A 86 4.13 -5.04 2.99
C ASP A 86 3.28 -3.88 2.44
N THR A 87 3.54 -3.49 1.21
CA THR A 87 2.78 -2.43 0.55
C THR A 87 1.43 -2.97 0.09
N SER A 88 0.39 -2.13 0.20
CA SER A 88 -0.98 -2.46 -0.22
C SER A 88 -1.10 -2.94 -1.66
N HIS A 89 -0.06 -2.69 -2.46
CA HIS A 89 0.09 -3.09 -3.84
C HIS A 89 1.54 -3.54 -4.08
N PRO A 90 1.79 -4.63 -4.81
CA PRO A 90 3.13 -5.08 -5.15
C PRO A 90 3.94 -3.98 -5.82
N MET A 91 5.10 -3.70 -5.25
CA MET A 91 6.10 -2.81 -5.80
C MET A 91 7.34 -3.63 -6.17
N TYR A 92 7.63 -3.72 -7.46
CA TYR A 92 8.79 -4.42 -7.99
C TYR A 92 9.96 -3.45 -8.09
N THR A 93 11.07 -3.79 -7.46
CA THR A 93 12.26 -2.94 -7.39
C THR A 93 13.38 -3.54 -8.23
N LEU A 94 14.11 -2.68 -8.93
CA LEU A 94 15.38 -3.00 -9.60
C LEU A 94 16.42 -1.95 -9.21
N GLU A 95 17.58 -2.40 -8.73
CA GLU A 95 18.71 -1.54 -8.40
C GLU A 95 19.85 -1.75 -9.40
N SER A 96 20.46 -0.63 -9.81
CA SER A 96 21.57 -0.61 -10.76
C SER A 96 22.63 0.41 -10.34
N ALA A 97 23.91 0.10 -10.60
CA ALA A 97 25.05 0.96 -10.25
C ALA A 97 25.21 2.21 -11.16
N GLY A 98 24.24 2.45 -12.05
CA GLY A 98 24.25 3.58 -12.98
C GLY A 98 23.35 3.33 -14.19
N TRP A 99 23.20 4.36 -15.01
CA TRP A 99 22.28 4.32 -16.15
C TRP A 99 22.70 3.33 -17.23
N GLU A 100 23.99 3.25 -17.56
CA GLU A 100 24.47 2.38 -18.64
C GLU A 100 24.14 0.91 -18.39
N GLU A 101 24.24 0.45 -17.15
CA GLU A 101 23.85 -0.90 -16.75
C GLU A 101 22.33 -1.05 -16.68
N LEU A 102 21.64 -0.02 -16.17
CA LEU A 102 20.17 -0.03 -16.12
C LEU A 102 19.57 -0.16 -17.53
N ALA A 103 20.06 0.60 -18.50
CA ALA A 103 19.56 0.60 -19.87
C ALA A 103 19.66 -0.78 -20.54
N LYS A 104 20.70 -1.56 -20.23
CA LYS A 104 20.88 -2.93 -20.75
C LYS A 104 19.84 -3.91 -20.19
N VAL A 105 19.40 -3.68 -18.95
CA VAL A 105 18.58 -4.63 -18.19
C VAL A 105 17.10 -4.24 -18.17
N LEU A 106 16.77 -2.95 -18.17
CA LEU A 106 15.43 -2.42 -17.97
C LEU A 106 14.38 -2.98 -18.96
N PRO A 107 14.61 -3.06 -20.29
CA PRO A 107 13.63 -3.67 -21.19
C PRO A 107 13.34 -5.14 -20.86
N ALA A 108 14.38 -5.91 -20.57
CA ALA A 108 14.24 -7.32 -20.24
C ALA A 108 13.52 -7.52 -18.91
N TYR A 109 13.83 -6.67 -17.93
CA TYR A 109 13.18 -6.63 -16.62
C TYR A 109 11.69 -6.32 -16.74
N LEU A 110 11.31 -5.24 -17.42
CA LEU A 110 9.90 -4.87 -17.64
C LEU A 110 9.16 -5.93 -18.45
N LYS A 111 9.80 -6.50 -19.49
CA LYS A 111 9.22 -7.61 -20.25
C LYS A 111 8.96 -8.83 -19.36
N ARG A 112 9.83 -9.12 -18.40
CA ARG A 112 9.66 -10.24 -17.45
C ARG A 112 8.49 -10.02 -16.49
N ILE A 113 8.20 -8.77 -16.13
CA ILE A 113 7.02 -8.39 -15.33
C ILE A 113 5.74 -8.49 -16.17
N LEU A 114 5.76 -7.96 -17.39
CA LEU A 114 4.59 -7.87 -18.28
C LEU A 114 4.30 -9.19 -19.02
N SER A 115 5.23 -10.12 -19.02
CA SER A 115 5.11 -11.43 -19.67
C SER A 115 5.95 -12.47 -18.91
N PRO A 116 5.55 -12.84 -17.68
CA PRO A 116 6.26 -13.84 -16.90
C PRO A 116 6.15 -15.21 -17.58
N THR A 117 7.09 -16.10 -17.27
CA THR A 117 7.08 -17.46 -17.83
C THR A 117 5.87 -18.23 -17.32
N THR A 118 4.99 -18.67 -18.23
CA THR A 118 3.69 -19.33 -17.91
C THR A 118 3.66 -20.83 -18.26
N ASN A 119 4.83 -21.48 -18.30
CA ASN A 119 4.95 -22.90 -18.66
C ASN A 119 4.30 -23.84 -17.61
N ASP A 120 4.13 -25.12 -17.97
CA ASP A 120 3.47 -26.10 -17.08
C ASP A 120 4.19 -26.30 -15.75
N ALA A 121 5.50 -26.07 -15.69
CA ALA A 121 6.26 -26.07 -14.44
C ALA A 121 5.85 -24.90 -13.52
N ALA A 122 5.70 -23.69 -14.08
CA ALA A 122 5.18 -22.53 -13.35
C ALA A 122 3.71 -22.75 -12.91
N LYS A 123 2.91 -23.48 -13.70
CA LYS A 123 1.55 -23.88 -13.33
C LYS A 123 1.51 -24.90 -12.18
N ALA A 124 2.39 -25.89 -12.20
CA ALA A 124 2.48 -26.90 -11.15
C ALA A 124 2.92 -26.25 -9.83
N GLU A 125 3.88 -25.35 -9.89
CA GLU A 125 4.37 -24.59 -8.73
C GLU A 125 3.33 -23.64 -8.13
N LEU A 126 2.35 -23.16 -8.92
CA LEU A 126 1.23 -22.36 -8.40
C LEU A 126 0.28 -23.16 -7.50
N LEU A 127 0.23 -24.47 -7.69
CA LEU A 127 -0.63 -25.38 -6.93
C LEU A 127 0.13 -26.00 -5.74
N ASP A 128 1.45 -25.83 -5.71
CA ASP A 128 2.34 -26.33 -4.68
C ASP A 128 2.67 -25.20 -3.70
N THR A 129 1.84 -25.05 -2.66
CA THR A 129 2.09 -24.12 -1.57
C THR A 129 2.32 -24.89 -0.28
N ASP A 130 3.45 -25.58 -0.20
CA ASP A 130 3.92 -26.18 1.07
C ASP A 130 4.20 -25.11 2.15
N GLU A 131 4.31 -23.84 1.76
CA GLU A 131 4.52 -22.73 2.70
C GLU A 131 3.20 -22.31 3.36
N LYS A 132 3.09 -22.60 4.67
CA LYS A 132 1.96 -22.19 5.50
C LYS A 132 1.90 -20.67 5.64
N PRO A 133 0.73 -20.04 5.48
CA PRO A 133 0.59 -18.60 5.65
C PRO A 133 0.84 -18.20 7.11
N HIS A 134 1.49 -17.07 7.33
CA HIS A 134 1.66 -16.51 8.66
C HIS A 134 0.31 -16.06 9.25
N SER A 135 0.18 -16.09 10.57
CA SER A 135 -1.06 -15.72 11.29
C SER A 135 -1.64 -14.36 10.89
N LEU A 136 -0.79 -13.33 10.75
CA LEU A 136 -1.23 -11.99 10.34
C LEU A 136 -1.76 -11.99 8.91
N GLU A 137 -1.15 -12.79 8.02
CA GLU A 137 -1.60 -12.94 6.64
C GLU A 137 -2.97 -13.62 6.56
N VAL A 138 -3.18 -14.69 7.33
CA VAL A 138 -4.48 -15.37 7.43
C VAL A 138 -5.58 -14.39 7.84
N MET A 139 -5.33 -13.62 8.90
CA MET A 139 -6.30 -12.64 9.40
C MET A 139 -6.55 -11.51 8.40
N TYR A 140 -5.50 -10.98 7.78
CA TYR A 140 -5.62 -9.90 6.81
C TYR A 140 -6.38 -10.34 5.55
N ARG A 141 -6.15 -11.57 5.05
CA ARG A 141 -6.91 -12.15 3.94
C ARG A 141 -8.40 -12.25 4.27
N GLU A 142 -8.74 -12.68 5.48
CA GLU A 142 -10.13 -12.75 5.92
C GLU A 142 -10.76 -11.35 6.04
N ALA A 143 -10.01 -10.34 6.53
CA ALA A 143 -10.47 -8.96 6.55
C ALA A 143 -10.75 -8.44 5.13
N CYS A 144 -9.83 -8.66 4.18
CA CYS A 144 -10.01 -8.29 2.77
C CYS A 144 -11.19 -9.03 2.12
N ARG A 145 -11.47 -10.27 2.52
CA ARG A 145 -12.65 -11.02 2.03
C ARG A 145 -13.94 -10.30 2.40
N LEU A 146 -14.02 -9.81 3.64
CA LEU A 146 -15.19 -9.10 4.16
C LEU A 146 -15.28 -7.66 3.63
N LEU A 147 -14.16 -6.94 3.52
CA LEU A 147 -14.12 -5.55 3.05
C LEU A 147 -14.57 -5.39 1.59
N TYR A 148 -14.13 -6.29 0.71
CA TYR A 148 -14.34 -6.12 -0.73
C TYR A 148 -15.44 -7.01 -1.33
N LEU A 149 -16.08 -7.89 -0.55
CA LEU A 149 -17.21 -8.80 -0.88
C LEU A 149 -17.02 -9.77 -2.07
N GLU A 150 -16.29 -9.39 -3.12
CA GLU A 150 -16.03 -10.15 -4.34
C GLU A 150 -14.81 -11.10 -4.22
N ASN A 151 -14.08 -11.03 -3.11
CA ASN A 151 -12.82 -11.76 -2.88
C ASN A 151 -13.01 -13.24 -2.48
N ALA A 152 -14.24 -13.71 -2.28
CA ALA A 152 -14.46 -14.93 -1.51
C ALA A 152 -14.31 -16.27 -2.26
N GLN A 153 -14.43 -16.35 -3.59
CA GLN A 153 -14.62 -17.68 -4.22
C GLN A 153 -14.13 -17.81 -5.67
N ARG A 154 -12.86 -17.56 -5.96
CA ARG A 154 -12.26 -18.14 -7.17
C ARG A 154 -11.33 -19.26 -6.75
N ALA A 155 -11.74 -20.50 -7.00
CA ALA A 155 -10.79 -21.59 -7.10
C ALA A 155 -9.68 -21.13 -8.06
N LEU A 156 -8.47 -20.93 -7.56
CA LEU A 156 -7.34 -20.38 -8.30
C LEU A 156 -6.91 -21.33 -9.41
N THR A 157 -7.64 -21.35 -10.52
CA THR A 157 -7.16 -22.06 -11.70
C THR A 157 -5.98 -21.28 -12.29
N PRO A 158 -4.95 -21.95 -12.83
CA PRO A 158 -3.86 -21.26 -13.51
C PRO A 158 -4.38 -20.29 -14.59
N ASP A 159 -5.45 -20.64 -15.30
CA ASP A 159 -6.05 -19.79 -16.32
C ASP A 159 -6.59 -18.47 -15.75
N GLN A 160 -7.22 -18.48 -14.57
CA GLN A 160 -7.69 -17.24 -13.90
C GLN A 160 -6.53 -16.37 -13.42
N ILE A 161 -5.44 -16.98 -12.94
CA ILE A 161 -4.24 -16.27 -12.51
C ILE A 161 -3.60 -15.55 -13.71
N PHE A 162 -3.43 -16.26 -14.82
CA PHE A 162 -2.88 -15.65 -16.04
C PHE A 162 -3.83 -14.67 -16.71
N GLN A 163 -5.15 -14.86 -16.56
CA GLN A 163 -6.13 -13.88 -17.03
C GLN A 163 -6.01 -12.58 -16.23
N TYR A 164 -5.96 -12.66 -14.90
CA TYR A 164 -5.75 -11.49 -14.04
C TYR A 164 -4.43 -10.78 -14.35
N HIS A 165 -3.32 -11.53 -14.52
CA HIS A 165 -2.06 -10.95 -14.95
C HIS A 165 -2.20 -10.23 -16.30
N ARG A 166 -2.82 -10.85 -17.30
CA ARG A 166 -3.10 -10.21 -18.60
C ARG A 166 -3.97 -8.96 -18.48
N ASP A 167 -4.92 -8.91 -17.57
CA ASP A 167 -5.81 -7.76 -17.44
C ASP A 167 -5.14 -6.58 -16.68
N VAL A 168 -4.33 -6.88 -15.66
CA VAL A 168 -3.73 -5.88 -14.76
C VAL A 168 -2.32 -5.45 -15.18
N TYR A 169 -1.46 -6.38 -15.63
CA TYR A 169 -0.04 -6.13 -15.89
C TYR A 169 0.18 -5.64 -17.33
N GLN A 170 -0.40 -4.47 -17.61
CA GLN A 170 -0.36 -3.80 -18.92
C GLN A 170 0.50 -2.53 -18.84
N LEU A 171 1.16 -2.15 -19.94
CA LEU A 171 1.98 -0.91 -19.99
C LEU A 171 1.19 0.33 -19.61
N ARG A 172 -0.07 0.45 -20.06
CA ARG A 172 -0.93 1.59 -19.71
C ARG A 172 -1.32 1.64 -18.22
N ASN A 173 -1.20 0.51 -17.51
CA ASN A 173 -1.51 0.40 -16.08
C ASN A 173 -0.25 0.46 -15.22
N LEU A 174 0.93 0.51 -15.85
CA LEU A 174 2.23 0.58 -15.19
C LEU A 174 2.54 2.01 -14.78
N ARG A 175 2.86 2.19 -13.49
CA ARG A 175 3.59 3.33 -12.97
C ARG A 175 5.04 2.94 -12.78
N LEU A 176 5.92 3.66 -13.46
CA LEU A 176 7.35 3.51 -13.32
C LEU A 176 7.90 4.72 -12.56
N VAL A 177 8.57 4.50 -11.44
CA VAL A 177 9.30 5.55 -10.72
C VAL A 177 10.79 5.24 -10.79
N ILE A 178 11.58 6.19 -11.26
CA ILE A 178 13.04 6.08 -11.38
C ILE A 178 13.67 7.10 -10.44
N VAL A 179 14.57 6.66 -9.56
CA VAL A 179 15.31 7.50 -8.61
C VAL A 179 16.80 7.41 -8.95
N GLY A 180 17.47 8.54 -9.17
CA GLY A 180 18.91 8.57 -9.44
C GLY A 180 19.39 9.85 -10.13
N GLU A 181 20.67 9.88 -10.53
CA GLU A 181 21.29 11.02 -11.22
C GLU A 181 20.93 11.13 -12.71
N HIS A 182 20.59 12.37 -13.13
CA HIS A 182 20.61 13.00 -14.46
C HIS A 182 19.93 12.34 -15.70
N ASP A 183 19.84 13.20 -16.73
CA ASP A 183 18.97 13.24 -17.91
C ASP A 183 19.17 12.10 -18.92
N HIS A 184 18.71 10.91 -18.54
CA HIS A 184 18.71 9.74 -19.42
C HIS A 184 17.38 9.48 -20.11
N LEU A 185 16.48 10.47 -20.14
CA LEU A 185 15.15 10.35 -20.73
C LEU A 185 15.15 9.88 -22.19
N PRO A 186 16.04 10.36 -23.07
CA PRO A 186 16.13 9.84 -24.43
C PRO A 186 16.52 8.36 -24.48
N GLN A 187 17.35 7.89 -23.54
CA GLN A 187 17.77 6.50 -23.45
C GLN A 187 16.68 5.63 -22.82
N ILE A 188 16.01 6.11 -21.76
CA ILE A 188 14.80 5.51 -21.19
C ILE A 188 13.79 5.31 -22.32
N GLN A 189 13.55 6.34 -23.12
CA GLN A 189 12.67 6.31 -24.27
C GLN A 189 13.07 5.21 -25.26
N ASN A 190 14.32 5.22 -25.73
CA ASN A 190 14.82 4.25 -26.70
C ASN A 190 14.66 2.80 -26.20
N GLU A 191 14.87 2.56 -24.91
CA GLU A 191 14.74 1.24 -24.30
C GLU A 191 13.27 0.83 -24.11
N LEU A 192 12.38 1.78 -23.81
CA LEU A 192 10.94 1.54 -23.73
C LEU A 192 10.31 1.31 -25.11
N ASP A 193 10.76 2.02 -26.15
CA ASP A 193 10.30 1.80 -27.53
C ASP A 193 10.67 0.39 -28.05
N ARG A 194 11.72 -0.23 -27.49
CA ARG A 194 12.07 -1.63 -27.76
C ARG A 194 11.11 -2.63 -27.12
N LEU A 195 10.25 -2.21 -26.19
CA LEU A 195 9.15 -3.03 -25.70
C LEU A 195 8.09 -3.12 -26.80
N SER A 196 8.35 -3.97 -27.79
CA SER A 196 7.33 -4.36 -28.79
C SER A 196 6.27 -5.20 -28.10
N LEU A 197 5.30 -4.55 -27.46
CA LEU A 197 4.11 -5.19 -26.93
C LEU A 197 2.96 -4.93 -27.88
N ASP A 198 2.20 -5.97 -28.17
CA ASP A 198 0.99 -5.84 -28.99
C ASP A 198 0.07 -4.79 -28.34
N PRO A 199 -0.49 -3.84 -29.12
CA PRO A 199 -1.49 -2.91 -28.63
C PRO A 199 -2.80 -3.66 -28.39
N VAL A 200 -2.84 -4.54 -27.40
CA VAL A 200 -4.09 -5.07 -26.88
C VAL A 200 -4.77 -3.89 -26.22
N ARG A 201 -5.84 -3.38 -26.81
CA ARG A 201 -6.67 -2.32 -26.24
C ARG A 201 -7.32 -2.90 -24.98
N PRO A 202 -6.87 -2.56 -23.77
CA PRO A 202 -7.26 -3.39 -22.64
C PRO A 202 -8.65 -2.98 -22.12
N PRO A 203 -9.42 -3.90 -21.50
CA PRO A 203 -10.75 -3.59 -20.96
C PRO A 203 -10.67 -2.44 -19.96
N ALA A 204 -11.69 -1.60 -19.80
CA ALA A 204 -11.65 -0.55 -18.78
C ALA A 204 -11.16 -1.14 -17.46
N LEU A 205 -10.20 -0.49 -16.79
CA LEU A 205 -9.83 -0.91 -15.45
C LEU A 205 -11.11 -0.85 -14.63
N ASP A 206 -11.61 -2.02 -14.22
CA ASP A 206 -12.69 -2.08 -13.24
C ASP A 206 -12.13 -1.43 -11.99
N THR A 207 -12.55 -0.19 -11.74
CA THR A 207 -12.20 0.49 -10.52
C THR A 207 -12.75 -0.36 -9.39
N ILE A 208 -11.88 -0.71 -8.43
CA ILE A 208 -12.33 -1.41 -7.23
C ILE A 208 -13.46 -0.57 -6.66
N ARG A 209 -14.69 -1.09 -6.72
CA ARG A 209 -15.87 -0.33 -6.37
C ARG A 209 -15.74 0.08 -4.91
N ARG A 210 -15.87 1.37 -4.66
CA ARG A 210 -15.96 1.92 -3.31
C ARG A 210 -17.24 1.38 -2.69
N HIS A 211 -17.11 0.49 -1.72
CA HIS A 211 -18.24 -0.04 -0.97
C HIS A 211 -18.17 0.51 0.44
N ALA A 212 -19.17 1.30 0.82
CA ALA A 212 -19.40 1.51 2.24
C ALA A 212 -19.89 0.19 2.85
N LEU A 213 -19.33 -0.18 4.00
CA LEU A 213 -19.87 -1.27 4.79
C LEU A 213 -21.30 -0.91 5.23
N LYS A 214 -22.23 -1.86 5.11
CA LYS A 214 -23.63 -1.66 5.52
C LYS A 214 -23.85 -1.96 7.00
N GLU A 215 -22.95 -2.73 7.59
CA GLU A 215 -22.96 -3.15 8.97
C GLU A 215 -21.54 -3.49 9.41
N THR A 216 -21.31 -3.47 10.72
CA THR A 216 -20.08 -3.99 11.31
C THR A 216 -20.07 -5.51 11.23
N MET A 217 -18.98 -6.09 10.76
CA MET A 217 -18.79 -7.55 10.66
C MET A 217 -17.68 -8.00 11.59
N VAL A 218 -17.98 -8.94 12.49
CA VAL A 218 -17.01 -9.57 13.38
C VAL A 218 -16.94 -11.05 13.04
N THR A 219 -15.74 -11.56 12.78
CA THR A 219 -15.50 -12.97 12.45
C THR A 219 -14.34 -13.53 13.26
N THR A 220 -14.33 -14.85 13.43
CA THR A 220 -13.24 -15.57 14.08
C THR A 220 -12.61 -16.52 13.08
N VAL A 221 -11.28 -16.52 13.02
CA VAL A 221 -10.49 -17.41 12.16
C VAL A 221 -9.41 -18.10 12.98
N GLU A 222 -9.12 -19.35 12.65
CA GLU A 222 -8.00 -20.06 13.26
C GLU A 222 -6.67 -19.61 12.65
N ILE A 223 -5.68 -19.36 13.48
CA ILE A 223 -4.33 -18.96 13.07
C ILE A 223 -3.28 -19.98 13.54
N PRO A 224 -2.23 -20.27 12.74
CA PRO A 224 -1.23 -21.28 13.07
C PRO A 224 -0.27 -20.77 14.15
N GLU A 225 -0.55 -21.11 15.41
CA GLU A 225 0.23 -20.71 16.59
C GLU A 225 0.38 -21.88 17.56
N GLU A 226 1.55 -22.05 18.17
CA GLU A 226 1.79 -23.14 19.13
C GLU A 226 1.14 -22.88 20.50
N ASP A 227 1.10 -21.61 20.91
CA ASP A 227 0.50 -21.13 22.14
C ASP A 227 -0.97 -20.77 21.92
N GLU A 228 -1.86 -21.65 22.38
CA GLU A 228 -3.30 -21.46 22.24
C GLU A 228 -3.90 -20.50 23.29
N SER A 229 -3.10 -20.02 24.24
CA SER A 229 -3.57 -19.12 25.30
C SER A 229 -3.74 -17.67 24.85
N VAL A 230 -3.07 -17.26 23.77
CA VAL A 230 -3.08 -15.88 23.29
C VAL A 230 -3.38 -15.77 21.80
N GLY A 231 -4.43 -15.02 21.48
CA GLY A 231 -4.81 -14.65 20.13
C GLY A 231 -4.38 -13.25 19.71
N LYS A 232 -4.92 -12.84 18.57
CA LYS A 232 -4.68 -11.56 17.91
C LYS A 232 -6.01 -10.98 17.44
N ILE A 233 -6.12 -9.65 17.37
CA ILE A 233 -7.29 -8.97 16.82
C ILE A 233 -6.83 -8.01 15.73
N LEU A 234 -7.50 -8.04 14.58
CA LEU A 234 -7.37 -7.05 13.52
C LEU A 234 -8.70 -6.32 13.39
N ILE A 235 -8.70 -5.00 13.49
CA ILE A 235 -9.86 -4.15 13.24
C ILE A 235 -9.55 -3.23 12.07
N CYS A 236 -10.38 -3.27 11.03
CA CYS A 236 -10.22 -2.51 9.80
C CYS A 236 -11.34 -1.49 9.62
N PHE A 237 -10.97 -0.22 9.44
CA PHE A 237 -11.88 0.87 9.11
C PHE A 237 -11.56 1.41 7.71
N PHE A 238 -12.59 1.79 6.96
CA PHE A 238 -12.38 2.57 5.75
C PHE A 238 -12.01 4.01 6.11
N GLY A 239 -10.96 4.52 5.48
CA GLY A 239 -10.47 5.87 5.60
C GLY A 239 -10.90 6.78 4.46
N PRO A 240 -10.31 7.99 4.37
CA PRO A 240 -10.47 8.90 3.24
C PRO A 240 -9.78 8.37 1.98
N ASP A 241 -10.03 9.03 0.85
CA ASP A 241 -9.31 8.81 -0.39
C ASP A 241 -7.83 9.19 -0.18
N TYR A 242 -6.90 8.34 -0.65
CA TYR A 242 -5.46 8.56 -0.45
C TYR A 242 -4.98 9.92 -0.99
N VAL A 243 -5.59 10.39 -2.07
CA VAL A 243 -5.21 11.66 -2.72
C VAL A 243 -5.62 12.90 -1.90
N ASN A 244 -6.42 12.73 -0.85
CA ASN A 244 -6.78 13.81 0.06
C ASN A 244 -5.71 13.99 1.15
N MET A 245 -4.63 14.71 0.81
CA MET A 245 -3.47 14.93 1.68
C MET A 245 -3.84 15.44 3.09
N VAL A 246 -4.86 16.30 3.20
CA VAL A 246 -5.31 16.82 4.50
C VAL A 246 -5.90 15.72 5.38
N GLU A 247 -6.83 14.94 4.83
CA GLU A 247 -7.46 13.85 5.60
C GLU A 247 -6.47 12.69 5.84
N THR A 248 -5.57 12.35 4.90
CA THR A 248 -4.57 11.29 5.11
C THR A 248 -3.55 11.67 6.18
N SER A 249 -3.03 12.90 6.20
CA SER A 249 -2.14 13.34 7.27
C SER A 249 -2.88 13.45 8.61
N ALA A 250 -4.18 13.79 8.58
CA ALA A 250 -5.02 13.77 9.77
C ALA A 250 -5.17 12.37 10.37
N ILE A 251 -5.13 11.28 9.58
CA ILE A 251 -5.15 9.90 10.10
C ILE A 251 -3.95 9.66 11.01
N ASN A 252 -2.72 9.95 10.56
CA ASN A 252 -1.51 9.72 11.36
C ASN A 252 -1.52 10.52 12.67
N ILE A 253 -1.88 11.80 12.57
CA ILE A 253 -1.98 12.70 13.73
C ILE A 253 -3.04 12.20 14.72
N LEU A 254 -4.21 11.79 14.23
CA LEU A 254 -5.30 11.27 15.04
C LEU A 254 -4.88 9.95 15.71
N LEU A 255 -4.29 9.01 14.98
CA LEU A 255 -3.87 7.73 15.53
C LEU A 255 -2.76 7.91 16.59
N GLU A 256 -1.80 8.81 16.37
CA GLU A 256 -0.79 9.16 17.38
C GLU A 256 -1.41 9.86 18.59
N TYR A 257 -2.41 10.72 18.38
CA TYR A 257 -3.19 11.30 19.46
C TYR A 257 -3.99 10.24 20.24
N LEU A 258 -4.51 9.22 19.57
CA LEU A 258 -5.22 8.12 20.23
C LEU A 258 -4.27 7.17 20.95
N ARG A 259 -3.00 7.06 20.52
CA ARG A 259 -2.03 6.10 21.06
C ARG A 259 -1.99 6.02 22.56
N SER A 260 -1.64 7.13 23.22
CA SER A 260 -1.39 7.09 24.66
C SER A 260 -2.68 6.92 25.46
N SER A 261 -3.82 7.40 24.95
CA SER A 261 -5.12 7.30 25.63
C SER A 261 -5.78 5.94 25.43
N LEU A 262 -5.71 5.35 24.23
CA LEU A 262 -6.27 4.03 23.95
C LEU A 262 -5.38 2.92 24.51
N ALA A 263 -4.07 2.96 24.26
CA ALA A 263 -3.19 1.87 24.69
C ALA A 263 -3.19 1.73 26.22
N SER A 264 -3.08 2.84 26.97
CA SER A 264 -3.12 2.79 28.44
C SER A 264 -4.44 2.23 28.98
N ARG A 265 -5.57 2.57 28.36
CA ARG A 265 -6.91 2.16 28.79
C ARG A 265 -7.31 0.75 28.32
N LEU A 266 -6.74 0.26 27.22
CA LEU A 266 -6.85 -1.13 26.79
C LEU A 266 -5.98 -2.04 27.65
N MET A 267 -4.79 -1.59 28.05
CA MET A 267 -3.86 -2.39 28.86
C MET A 267 -4.31 -2.56 30.31
N THR A 268 -5.28 -1.77 30.78
CA THR A 268 -5.71 -1.75 32.19
C THR A 268 -7.20 -2.07 32.30
N ASP A 269 -7.57 -3.32 32.56
CA ASP A 269 -8.94 -3.67 32.96
C ASP A 269 -9.14 -3.39 34.45
N SER A 270 -10.03 -2.45 34.76
CA SER A 270 -10.28 -1.96 36.11
C SER A 270 -11.04 -2.94 37.01
N ALA A 271 -11.56 -4.06 36.49
CA ALA A 271 -12.26 -5.06 37.29
C ALA A 271 -11.33 -6.11 37.90
N ASP A 272 -10.37 -6.64 37.12
CA ASP A 272 -9.57 -7.83 37.48
C ASP A 272 -8.05 -7.59 37.53
N ASN A 273 -7.55 -6.38 37.22
CA ASN A 273 -6.11 -6.08 37.16
C ASN A 273 -5.32 -6.92 36.12
N GLU A 274 -6.02 -7.53 35.16
CA GLU A 274 -5.41 -8.29 34.05
C GLU A 274 -5.31 -7.46 32.78
N THR A 275 -4.18 -7.58 32.07
CA THR A 275 -3.91 -6.87 30.83
C THR A 275 -4.69 -7.49 29.67
N LEU A 276 -5.61 -6.74 29.05
CA LEU A 276 -6.48 -7.24 27.96
C LEU A 276 -5.72 -7.45 26.64
N ALA A 277 -4.70 -6.64 26.36
CA ALA A 277 -3.81 -6.79 25.22
C ALA A 277 -2.43 -6.25 25.60
N LYS A 278 -1.33 -6.91 25.22
CA LYS A 278 0.02 -6.42 25.53
C LYS A 278 0.52 -5.37 24.54
N SER A 279 -0.06 -5.31 23.35
CA SER A 279 0.32 -4.33 22.33
C SER A 279 -0.88 -3.92 21.50
N LEU A 280 -0.95 -2.63 21.20
CA LEU A 280 -1.79 -2.03 20.17
C LEU A 280 -0.87 -1.32 19.19
N THR A 281 -0.89 -1.74 17.94
CA THR A 281 -0.23 -1.05 16.83
C THR A 281 -1.26 -0.73 15.76
N TRP A 282 -0.94 0.23 14.90
CA TRP A 282 -1.74 0.50 13.72
C TRP A 282 -0.86 0.90 12.57
N ASP A 283 -1.47 0.80 11.41
CA ASP A 283 -1.00 1.39 10.18
C ASP A 283 -2.24 1.73 9.35
N TRP A 284 -2.00 2.24 8.15
CA TRP A 284 -3.05 2.32 7.15
C TRP A 284 -2.48 2.05 5.77
N MET A 285 -3.34 1.55 4.90
CA MET A 285 -2.99 1.10 3.57
C MET A 285 -3.44 2.13 2.54
N PRO A 286 -2.53 2.66 1.70
CA PRO A 286 -2.94 3.50 0.59
C PRO A 286 -3.70 2.65 -0.41
N GLN A 287 -4.93 3.04 -0.71
CA GLN A 287 -5.79 2.45 -1.74
C GLN A 287 -6.78 3.53 -2.18
N SER A 288 -7.60 3.24 -3.19
CA SER A 288 -8.62 4.18 -3.67
C SER A 288 -9.54 4.72 -2.58
N GLN A 289 -9.82 3.87 -1.58
CA GLN A 289 -10.24 4.27 -0.25
C GLN A 289 -9.25 3.66 0.74
N THR A 290 -8.56 4.48 1.54
CA THR A 290 -7.56 3.96 2.48
C THR A 290 -8.20 2.99 3.48
N VAL A 291 -7.40 2.06 4.02
CA VAL A 291 -7.86 1.14 5.08
C VAL A 291 -6.98 1.32 6.30
N ILE A 292 -7.57 1.77 7.40
CA ILE A 292 -6.91 1.90 8.70
C ILE A 292 -6.99 0.55 9.39
N ARG A 293 -5.85 0.02 9.86
CA ARG A 293 -5.78 -1.28 10.55
C ARG A 293 -5.28 -1.09 11.96
N LEU A 294 -6.06 -1.56 12.93
CA LEU A 294 -5.63 -1.70 14.33
C LEU A 294 -5.30 -3.15 14.60
N TRP A 295 -4.09 -3.40 15.09
CA TRP A 295 -3.61 -4.71 15.48
C TRP A 295 -3.46 -4.77 17.00
N LEU A 296 -4.21 -5.67 17.64
CA LEU A 296 -4.03 -6.00 19.04
C LEU A 296 -3.37 -7.37 19.14
N MET A 297 -2.27 -7.42 19.86
CA MET A 297 -1.43 -8.62 19.97
C MET A 297 -1.42 -9.12 21.41
N GLN A 298 -1.26 -10.44 21.55
CA GLN A 298 -1.16 -11.10 22.87
C GLN A 298 -2.41 -10.89 23.71
N VAL A 299 -3.58 -11.13 23.10
CA VAL A 299 -4.89 -11.04 23.76
C VAL A 299 -5.26 -12.42 24.29
N PRO A 300 -5.65 -12.60 25.56
CA PRO A 300 -6.11 -13.89 26.05
C PRO A 300 -7.23 -14.45 25.17
N THR A 301 -7.09 -15.70 24.71
CA THR A 301 -7.95 -16.29 23.66
C THR A 301 -9.43 -16.23 24.03
N GLU A 302 -9.77 -16.48 25.29
CA GLU A 302 -11.14 -16.42 25.81
C GLU A 302 -11.70 -15.00 25.92
N ARG A 303 -10.86 -13.96 25.81
CA ARG A 303 -11.26 -12.56 25.91
C ARG A 303 -11.33 -11.82 24.57
N LEU A 304 -11.02 -12.48 23.44
CA LEU A 304 -10.98 -11.82 22.12
C LEU A 304 -12.22 -10.96 21.81
N GLU A 305 -13.42 -11.50 22.02
CA GLU A 305 -14.68 -10.77 21.78
C GLU A 305 -14.90 -9.59 22.74
N VAL A 306 -14.47 -9.73 24.00
CA VAL A 306 -14.61 -8.68 25.02
C VAL A 306 -13.67 -7.52 24.70
N VAL A 307 -12.43 -7.84 24.30
CA VAL A 307 -11.42 -6.84 23.95
C VAL A 307 -11.81 -6.08 22.68
N GLU A 308 -12.35 -6.77 21.66
CA GLU A 308 -12.86 -6.13 20.44
C GLU A 308 -13.95 -5.08 20.77
N LYS A 309 -14.94 -5.44 21.57
CA LYS A 309 -16.00 -4.52 22.01
C LYS A 309 -15.43 -3.35 22.80
N ARG A 310 -14.44 -3.64 23.67
CA ARG A 310 -13.79 -2.63 24.49
C ARG A 310 -13.08 -1.55 23.66
N VAL A 311 -12.49 -1.90 22.51
CA VAL A 311 -11.90 -0.90 21.60
C VAL A 311 -12.97 0.09 21.14
N THR A 312 -14.12 -0.41 20.69
CA THR A 312 -15.24 0.43 20.22
C THR A 312 -15.78 1.34 21.32
N GLU A 313 -15.95 0.82 22.54
CA GLU A 313 -16.36 1.62 23.70
C GLU A 313 -15.37 2.74 24.03
N LEU A 314 -14.06 2.45 23.95
CA LEU A 314 -13.01 3.43 24.24
C LEU A 314 -12.92 4.52 23.16
N LEU A 315 -13.18 4.17 21.90
CA LEU A 315 -13.30 5.16 20.81
C LEU A 315 -14.48 6.09 21.05
N GLN A 316 -15.64 5.54 21.42
CA GLN A 316 -16.84 6.33 21.76
C GLN A 316 -16.59 7.24 22.96
N ASP A 317 -16.08 6.69 24.07
CA ASP A 317 -15.78 7.47 25.28
C ASP A 317 -14.75 8.58 25.01
N THR A 318 -13.75 8.30 24.16
CA THR A 318 -12.79 9.32 23.74
C THR A 318 -13.47 10.46 22.97
N ALA A 319 -14.38 10.15 22.05
CA ALA A 319 -15.12 11.13 21.24
C ALA A 319 -16.20 11.90 22.03
N ASP A 320 -16.56 11.44 23.23
CA ASP A 320 -17.50 12.13 24.12
C ASP A 320 -16.81 13.13 25.07
N ASN A 321 -15.48 13.07 25.17
CA ASN A 321 -14.68 13.99 25.97
C ASN A 321 -14.08 15.12 25.10
N PRO A 322 -13.80 16.33 25.64
CA PRO A 322 -13.17 17.40 24.87
C PRO A 322 -11.78 17.03 24.33
N VAL A 323 -11.44 17.50 23.13
CA VAL A 323 -10.08 17.36 22.58
C VAL A 323 -9.10 18.17 23.42
N ASP A 324 -8.00 17.54 23.84
CA ASP A 324 -6.83 18.26 24.34
C ASP A 324 -6.08 18.88 23.14
N MET A 325 -6.46 20.11 22.80
CA MET A 325 -5.87 20.83 21.67
C MET A 325 -4.39 21.18 21.88
N HIS A 326 -3.91 21.23 23.13
CA HIS A 326 -2.47 21.42 23.38
C HIS A 326 -1.70 20.18 22.96
N ARG A 327 -2.18 19.00 23.35
CA ARG A 327 -1.62 17.72 22.92
C ARG A 327 -1.76 17.51 21.41
N MET A 328 -2.92 17.83 20.83
CA MET A 328 -3.17 17.70 19.39
C MET A 328 -2.17 18.53 18.58
N ARG A 329 -1.90 19.77 18.99
CA ARG A 329 -0.88 20.62 18.35
C ARG A 329 0.53 20.00 18.42
N GLY A 330 0.85 19.32 19.51
CA GLY A 330 2.08 18.54 19.63
C GLY A 330 2.18 17.41 18.60
N CYS A 331 1.09 16.66 18.42
CA CYS A 331 1.00 15.59 17.41
C CYS A 331 1.18 16.15 15.98
N ILE A 332 0.49 17.26 15.64
CA ILE A 332 0.63 17.93 14.33
C ILE A 332 2.09 18.33 14.07
N GLN A 333 2.75 18.96 15.05
CA GLN A 333 4.14 19.40 14.90
C GLN A 333 5.12 18.24 14.79
N GLN A 334 4.89 17.15 15.52
CA GLN A 334 5.73 15.96 15.47
C GLN A 334 5.61 15.27 14.11
N GLU A 335 4.39 15.09 13.61
CA GLU A 335 4.13 14.46 12.32
C GLU A 335 4.76 15.27 11.19
N LYS A 336 4.54 16.60 11.17
CA LYS A 336 5.16 17.48 10.17
C LYS A 336 6.69 17.37 10.16
N LYS A 337 7.32 17.25 11.32
CA LYS A 337 8.78 17.07 11.42
C LYS A 337 9.23 15.71 10.90
N GLN A 338 8.44 14.67 11.17
CA GLN A 338 8.70 13.32 10.68
C GLN A 338 8.64 13.29 9.15
N ASP A 339 7.58 13.83 8.54
CA ASP A 339 7.45 13.96 7.09
C ASP A 339 8.60 14.76 6.47
N GLN A 340 8.97 15.90 7.07
CA GLN A 340 10.10 16.70 6.61
C GLN A 340 11.43 15.93 6.67
N LEU A 341 11.61 15.07 7.67
CA LEU A 341 12.79 14.25 7.82
C LEU A 341 12.80 13.14 6.77
N GLU A 342 11.69 12.42 6.62
CA GLU A 342 11.56 11.33 5.65
C GLU A 342 11.72 11.81 4.21
N ALA A 343 11.13 12.95 3.85
CA ALA A 343 11.32 13.56 2.53
C ALA A 343 12.79 13.89 2.22
N LYS A 344 13.63 14.10 3.26
CA LYS A 344 15.07 14.39 3.10
C LYS A 344 15.92 13.13 3.10
N THR A 345 15.59 12.15 3.95
CA THR A 345 16.49 11.04 4.28
C THR A 345 16.07 9.72 3.64
N SER A 346 14.78 9.50 3.44
CA SER A 346 14.25 8.25 2.90
C SER A 346 14.28 8.26 1.37
N GLU A 347 14.85 7.21 0.80
CA GLU A 347 14.81 6.96 -0.64
C GLU A 347 13.45 6.47 -1.10
N LEU A 348 12.61 5.98 -0.18
CA LEU A 348 11.30 5.43 -0.47
C LEU A 348 10.16 6.44 -0.31
N TYR A 349 10.37 7.58 0.35
CA TYR A 349 9.30 8.55 0.65
C TYR A 349 8.53 8.99 -0.61
N PHE A 350 9.23 9.54 -1.60
CA PHE A 350 8.59 9.98 -2.85
C PHE A 350 8.18 8.81 -3.76
N PRO A 351 8.99 7.76 -3.99
CA PRO A 351 8.54 6.61 -4.78
C PRO A 351 7.26 5.98 -4.24
N TYR A 352 7.21 5.75 -2.94
CA TYR A 352 6.04 5.19 -2.28
C TYR A 352 4.83 6.12 -2.40
N SER A 353 5.01 7.43 -2.21
CA SER A 353 3.92 8.41 -2.34
C SER A 353 3.35 8.46 -3.76
N ILE A 354 4.24 8.49 -4.77
CA ILE A 354 3.86 8.55 -6.19
C ILE A 354 3.19 7.25 -6.66
N ILE A 355 3.65 6.09 -6.17
CA ILE A 355 3.03 4.80 -6.48
C ILE A 355 1.68 4.67 -5.78
N SER A 356 1.61 5.03 -4.51
CA SER A 356 0.37 5.02 -3.73
C SER A 356 -0.70 5.91 -4.36
N GLU A 357 -0.29 7.06 -4.90
CA GLU A 357 -1.13 7.97 -5.67
C GLU A 357 -1.70 7.28 -6.90
N TRP A 358 -0.83 6.67 -7.72
CA TRP A 358 -1.24 5.97 -8.92
C TRP A 358 -2.22 4.82 -8.65
N VAL A 359 -1.94 4.01 -7.62
CA VAL A 359 -2.80 2.85 -7.35
C VAL A 359 -4.12 3.26 -6.69
N SER A 360 -4.15 4.42 -6.04
CA SER A 360 -5.36 4.92 -5.38
C SER A 360 -6.21 5.80 -6.29
N ASP A 361 -5.68 6.32 -7.39
CA ASP A 361 -6.42 7.20 -8.29
C ASP A 361 -7.18 6.43 -9.38
N ASN A 362 -8.41 6.89 -9.65
CA ASN A 362 -9.28 6.41 -10.70
C ASN A 362 -9.36 7.38 -11.90
N GLY A 363 -8.55 8.45 -11.92
CA GLY A 363 -8.59 9.50 -12.93
C GLY A 363 -7.22 9.95 -13.44
N ASP A 364 -7.23 10.67 -14.57
CA ASP A 364 -6.01 11.14 -15.26
C ASP A 364 -5.59 12.57 -14.87
N ASP A 365 -6.39 13.25 -14.04
CA ASP A 365 -6.26 14.70 -13.77
C ASP A 365 -5.54 15.03 -12.44
N SER A 366 -4.98 14.03 -11.76
CA SER A 366 -4.19 14.28 -10.55
C SER A 366 -2.78 14.79 -10.89
N THR A 367 -2.33 15.79 -10.13
CA THR A 367 -1.00 16.38 -10.25
C THR A 367 -0.10 15.90 -9.12
N LEU A 368 1.16 15.58 -9.45
CA LEU A 368 2.17 15.24 -8.45
C LEU A 368 2.60 16.46 -7.61
N ARG A 369 2.25 17.70 -7.99
CA ARG A 369 2.50 18.90 -7.16
C ARG A 369 1.89 18.85 -5.77
N LYS A 370 0.92 17.96 -5.52
CA LYS A 370 0.44 17.70 -4.15
C LYS A 370 1.59 17.31 -3.20
N PHE A 371 2.68 16.73 -3.72
CA PHE A 371 3.89 16.37 -2.98
C PHE A 371 4.95 17.48 -2.95
N GLN A 372 4.66 18.68 -3.50
CA GLN A 372 5.62 19.77 -3.53
C GLN A 372 5.82 20.38 -2.14
N SER A 373 4.77 20.49 -1.33
CA SER A 373 4.81 21.18 -0.05
C SER A 373 3.98 20.44 0.99
N LEU A 374 4.34 20.59 2.26
CA LEU A 374 3.58 20.06 3.40
C LEU A 374 2.52 21.07 3.88
N SER A 375 1.73 21.57 2.93
CA SER A 375 0.76 22.66 3.14
C SER A 375 -0.48 22.23 3.93
N GLU A 376 -0.80 20.94 3.86
CA GLU A 376 -1.88 20.29 4.60
C GLU A 376 -1.77 20.50 6.10
N TYR A 377 -0.55 20.53 6.65
CA TYR A 377 -0.34 20.83 8.07
C TYR A 377 -0.77 22.25 8.46
N GLY A 378 -0.66 23.23 7.56
CA GLY A 378 -1.18 24.56 7.80
C GLY A 378 -2.71 24.56 7.93
N THR A 379 -3.38 23.75 7.13
CA THR A 379 -4.84 23.54 7.24
C THR A 379 -5.20 22.81 8.55
N LEU A 380 -4.43 21.79 8.92
CA LEU A 380 -4.66 21.01 10.14
C LEU A 380 -4.36 21.81 11.43
N GLU A 381 -3.47 22.80 11.38
CA GLU A 381 -3.24 23.74 12.48
C GLU A 381 -4.46 24.63 12.76
N GLU A 382 -5.33 24.85 11.76
CA GLU A 382 -6.57 25.63 11.87
C GLU A 382 -7.76 24.79 12.35
N TRP A 383 -7.66 23.45 12.34
CA TRP A 383 -8.73 22.57 12.80
C TRP A 383 -9.06 22.79 14.27
N THR A 384 -10.34 22.94 14.55
CA THR A 384 -10.89 23.00 15.91
C THR A 384 -11.05 21.59 16.49
N GLY A 385 -11.30 21.49 17.80
CA GLY A 385 -11.64 20.21 18.42
C GLY A 385 -12.89 19.56 17.80
N GLU A 386 -13.85 20.36 17.34
CA GLU A 386 -15.04 19.87 16.63
C GLU A 386 -14.67 19.22 15.29
N ASN A 387 -13.70 19.78 14.56
CA ASN A 387 -13.23 19.20 13.31
C ASN A 387 -12.56 17.84 13.54
N TRP A 388 -11.68 17.75 14.55
CA TRP A 388 -11.01 16.49 14.92
C TRP A 388 -12.00 15.40 15.35
N TRP A 389 -13.01 15.75 16.14
CA TRP A 389 -14.03 14.79 16.57
C TRP A 389 -15.02 14.43 15.49
N ALA A 390 -15.41 15.35 14.61
CA ALA A 390 -16.16 15.01 13.41
C ALA A 390 -15.38 14.02 12.54
N PHE A 391 -14.07 14.21 12.41
CA PHE A 391 -13.19 13.31 11.66
C PHE A 391 -13.07 11.93 12.33
N LEU A 392 -12.77 11.86 13.62
CA LEU A 392 -12.74 10.61 14.39
C LEU A 392 -14.06 9.84 14.27
N ARG A 393 -15.19 10.55 14.42
CA ARG A 393 -16.51 9.94 14.34
C ARG A 393 -16.79 9.35 12.97
N LYS A 394 -16.53 10.11 11.92
CA LYS A 394 -16.65 9.68 10.53
C LYS A 394 -15.82 8.42 10.24
N LEU A 395 -14.64 8.29 10.84
CA LEU A 395 -13.71 7.20 10.54
C LEU A 395 -13.88 5.96 11.40
N MET A 396 -14.15 6.09 12.70
CA MET A 396 -13.96 4.99 13.64
C MET A 396 -15.06 4.83 14.70
N VAL A 397 -15.85 5.87 14.99
CA VAL A 397 -16.89 5.79 16.04
C VAL A 397 -18.25 5.45 15.45
N ASP A 398 -18.66 6.22 14.44
CA ASP A 398 -19.96 6.05 13.79
C ASP A 398 -19.85 5.17 12.52
N ALA A 399 -18.61 4.81 12.14
CA ALA A 399 -18.32 4.01 10.97
C ALA A 399 -18.52 2.52 11.25
N HIS A 400 -19.05 1.81 10.25
CA HIS A 400 -19.01 0.35 10.23
C HIS A 400 -17.58 -0.15 9.97
N HIS A 401 -17.24 -1.29 10.56
CA HIS A 401 -15.89 -1.85 10.50
C HIS A 401 -15.88 -3.37 10.32
N VAL A 402 -14.71 -3.91 10.00
CA VAL A 402 -14.45 -5.37 10.01
C VAL A 402 -13.51 -5.70 11.16
N SER A 403 -13.90 -6.64 12.00
CA SER A 403 -13.05 -7.21 13.04
C SER A 403 -12.78 -8.69 12.76
N VAL A 404 -11.51 -9.09 12.77
CA VAL A 404 -11.07 -10.48 12.66
C VAL A 404 -10.40 -10.88 13.97
N LEU A 405 -10.97 -11.89 14.62
CA LEU A 405 -10.47 -12.49 15.86
C LEU A 405 -9.62 -13.72 15.48
N GLY A 406 -8.31 -13.60 15.60
CA GLY A 406 -7.35 -14.67 15.33
C GLY A 406 -7.25 -15.59 16.54
N LYS A 407 -7.99 -16.70 16.51
CA LYS A 407 -7.94 -17.74 17.53
C LYS A 407 -6.76 -18.68 17.24
N PRO A 408 -5.78 -18.82 18.14
CA PRO A 408 -4.64 -19.70 17.92
C PRO A 408 -5.07 -21.17 17.83
N SER A 409 -4.45 -21.90 16.90
CA SER A 409 -4.67 -23.34 16.68
C SER A 409 -3.32 -24.04 16.50
N ARG A 410 -2.97 -24.90 17.46
CA ARG A 410 -1.75 -25.71 17.40
C ARG A 410 -1.85 -26.75 16.30
N GLU A 411 -3.04 -27.25 15.99
CA GLU A 411 -3.25 -28.21 14.89
C GLU A 411 -2.77 -27.62 13.55
N LEU A 412 -3.16 -26.38 13.25
CA LEU A 412 -2.69 -25.67 12.06
C LEU A 412 -1.18 -25.41 12.10
N GLY A 413 -0.64 -25.12 13.28
CA GLY A 413 0.81 -24.96 13.49
C GLY A 413 1.60 -26.26 13.27
N SER A 414 1.10 -27.38 13.80
CA SER A 414 1.81 -28.67 13.95
C SER A 414 1.66 -29.65 12.78
N LEU A 415 0.81 -29.38 11.79
CA LEU A 415 0.72 -30.15 10.53
C LEU A 415 1.94 -29.95 9.60
N GLY A 416 3.17 -30.08 10.12
CA GLY A 416 4.44 -29.90 9.43
C GLY A 416 5.28 -31.17 9.46
#